data_AF-A0A9X0DBZ4-F1
#
_entry.id   AF-A0A9X0DBZ4-F1
#
_cell.length_a   1.000
_cell.length_b   1.000
_cell.length_c   1.000
_cell.angle_alpha   90.00
_cell.angle_beta   90.00
_cell.angle_gamma   90.00
#
_symmetry.space_group_name_H-M   'P 1'
#
loop_
_entity.id
_entity.type
_entity.pdbx_description
1 polymer ?
#
loop_
_entity_poly.entity_id
_entity_poly.type
_entity_poly.pdbx_seq_one_letter_code
_entity_poly.pdbx_strand_id
1 'polypeptide(L)'
;MTHLNAFSRSQQAKIKMVERVAKGVLVSSSLFLLLVLVLATLPKIESAQYKMGVCNVTETKLITDPDKRLQCHCTKRNSNTKCTIYYPCLQIYVYYNNISVSEALVVKNRRRIHEECSYKLRDYDCKTTDDVYRHVEGFRERWGLLHSLYECYYTSRNPTRVILTNRAPSTALAVTLTLLPSVGIVIGLLMICLKERICGLIMLRKRLGVNEDLVSLATTASDDED
;
A
#
# COMPACT_ATOMS: atom_id res chain seq x y z
N MET A 1 -33.50 -21.26 20.67
CA MET A 1 -33.89 -19.85 20.42
C MET A 1 -34.74 -19.33 21.59
N THR A 2 -34.30 -19.50 22.84
CA THR A 2 -35.16 -19.45 24.04
C THR A 2 -34.44 -18.91 25.30
N HIS A 3 -33.60 -17.88 25.19
CA HIS A 3 -32.86 -17.32 26.36
C HIS A 3 -32.80 -15.78 26.39
N LEU A 4 -33.93 -15.10 26.22
CA LEU A 4 -34.01 -13.63 26.34
C LEU A 4 -35.11 -13.11 27.29
N ASN A 5 -35.93 -13.97 27.88
CA ASN A 5 -37.12 -13.52 28.64
C ASN A 5 -36.84 -12.95 30.04
N ALA A 6 -35.58 -12.93 30.50
CA ALA A 6 -35.22 -12.49 31.85
C ALA A 6 -34.68 -11.05 31.93
N PHE A 7 -34.61 -10.29 30.83
CA PHE A 7 -34.05 -8.93 30.82
C PHE A 7 -35.12 -7.87 30.57
N SER A 8 -35.02 -6.69 31.20
CA SER A 8 -35.91 -5.56 30.87
C SER A 8 -35.75 -5.15 29.40
N ARG A 9 -36.81 -4.65 28.75
CA ARG A 9 -36.77 -4.25 27.33
C ARG A 9 -35.61 -3.28 27.01
N SER A 10 -35.31 -2.38 27.94
CA SER A 10 -34.18 -1.43 27.86
C SER A 10 -32.82 -2.15 27.86
N GLN A 11 -32.62 -3.14 28.74
CA GLN A 11 -31.36 -3.90 28.78
C GLN A 11 -31.19 -4.82 27.55
N GLN A 12 -32.26 -5.43 27.05
CA GLN A 12 -32.21 -6.23 25.81
C GLN A 12 -31.82 -5.39 24.58
N ALA A 13 -32.30 -4.15 24.50
CA ALA A 13 -31.96 -3.23 23.41
C ALA A 13 -30.47 -2.86 23.43
N LYS A 14 -29.92 -2.54 24.61
CA LYS A 14 -28.49 -2.22 24.80
C LYS A 14 -27.59 -3.42 24.44
N ILE A 15 -27.95 -4.63 24.88
CA ILE A 15 -27.19 -5.86 24.57
C ILE A 15 -27.19 -6.16 23.06
N LYS A 16 -28.34 -6.03 22.38
CA LYS A 16 -28.44 -6.21 20.92
C LYS A 16 -27.68 -5.14 20.14
N MET A 17 -27.59 -3.92 20.67
CA MET A 17 -26.81 -2.84 20.07
C MET A 17 -25.31 -3.12 20.17
N VAL A 18 -24.81 -3.49 21.37
CA VAL A 18 -23.40 -3.86 21.58
C VAL A 18 -23.00 -5.04 20.68
N GLU A 19 -23.86 -6.05 20.55
CA GLU A 19 -23.61 -7.18 19.67
C GLU A 19 -23.52 -6.78 18.19
N ARG A 20 -24.40 -5.89 17.73
CA ARG A 20 -24.36 -5.37 16.36
C ARG A 20 -23.09 -4.57 16.09
N VAL A 21 -22.70 -3.70 17.03
CA VAL A 21 -21.46 -2.92 16.92
C VAL A 21 -20.24 -3.83 16.92
N ALA A 22 -20.16 -4.79 17.84
CA ALA A 22 -19.04 -5.74 17.91
C ALA A 22 -18.91 -6.59 16.64
N LYS A 23 -20.02 -7.12 16.12
CA LYS A 23 -20.04 -7.82 14.82
C LYS A 23 -19.61 -6.91 13.67
N GLY A 24 -20.08 -5.66 13.64
CA GLY A 24 -19.67 -4.67 12.63
C GLY A 24 -18.17 -4.36 12.68
N VAL A 25 -17.60 -4.19 13.87
CA VAL A 25 -16.16 -3.97 14.06
C VAL A 25 -15.35 -5.19 13.63
N LEU A 26 -15.80 -6.41 13.97
CA LEU A 26 -15.12 -7.65 13.55
C LEU A 26 -15.11 -7.82 12.04
N VAL A 27 -16.26 -7.66 11.39
CA VAL A 27 -16.38 -7.83 9.94
C VAL A 27 -15.56 -6.78 9.19
N SER A 28 -15.67 -5.51 9.59
CA SER A 28 -14.91 -4.42 8.95
C SER A 28 -13.40 -4.56 9.15
N SER A 29 -12.96 -4.87 10.37
CA SER A 29 -11.53 -5.07 10.68
C SER A 29 -10.96 -6.30 9.95
N SER A 30 -11.72 -7.39 9.86
CA SER A 30 -11.31 -8.60 9.14
C SER A 30 -11.20 -8.34 7.64
N LEU A 31 -12.17 -7.64 7.05
CA LEU A 31 -12.14 -7.27 5.64
C LEU A 31 -10.96 -6.34 5.33
N PHE A 32 -10.72 -5.35 6.20
CA PHE A 32 -9.59 -4.44 6.05
C PHE A 32 -8.26 -5.18 6.19
N LEU A 33 -8.14 -6.13 7.13
CA LEU A 33 -6.94 -6.96 7.28
C LEU A 33 -6.67 -7.77 6.00
N LEU A 34 -7.70 -8.42 5.44
CA LEU A 34 -7.58 -9.15 4.18
C LEU A 34 -7.11 -8.24 3.04
N LEU A 35 -7.69 -7.05 2.93
CA LEU A 35 -7.32 -6.08 1.91
C LEU A 35 -5.87 -5.63 2.06
N VAL A 36 -5.42 -5.31 3.28
CA VAL A 36 -4.02 -4.95 3.56
C VAL A 36 -3.09 -6.10 3.21
N LEU A 37 -3.43 -7.34 3.58
CA LEU A 37 -2.63 -8.52 3.25
C LEU A 37 -2.48 -8.68 1.75
N VAL A 38 -3.56 -8.57 0.97
CA VAL A 38 -3.51 -8.65 -0.49
C VAL A 38 -2.63 -7.53 -1.07
N LEU A 39 -2.85 -6.29 -0.63
CA LEU A 39 -2.09 -5.13 -1.12
C LEU A 39 -0.60 -5.16 -0.73
N ALA A 40 -0.23 -5.81 0.38
CA ALA A 40 1.15 -5.93 0.82
C ALA A 40 1.86 -7.16 0.23
N THR A 41 1.14 -8.28 0.06
CA THR A 41 1.70 -9.54 -0.44
C THR A 41 1.89 -9.52 -1.95
N LEU A 42 0.93 -9.00 -2.72
CA LEU A 42 1.03 -8.97 -4.19
C LEU A 42 2.31 -8.26 -4.67
N PRO A 43 2.63 -7.03 -4.21
CA PRO A 43 3.85 -6.36 -4.66
C PRO A 43 5.13 -7.09 -4.28
N LYS A 44 5.13 -7.81 -3.14
CA LYS A 44 6.26 -8.63 -2.67
C LYS A 44 6.44 -9.89 -3.50
N ILE A 45 5.36 -10.60 -3.84
CA ILE A 45 5.41 -11.79 -4.71
C ILE A 45 5.94 -11.39 -6.08
N GLU A 46 5.44 -10.30 -6.65
CA GLU A 46 5.94 -9.78 -7.92
C GLU A 46 7.40 -9.32 -7.83
N SER A 47 7.83 -8.79 -6.69
CA SER A 47 9.22 -8.33 -6.46
C SER A 47 10.19 -9.50 -6.30
N ALA A 48 9.75 -10.61 -5.69
CA ALA A 48 10.54 -11.82 -5.48
C ALA A 48 10.89 -12.55 -6.79
N GLN A 49 10.15 -12.28 -7.88
CA GLN A 49 10.44 -12.84 -9.22
C GLN A 49 11.68 -12.22 -9.89
N TYR A 50 12.25 -11.18 -9.29
CA TYR A 50 13.40 -10.47 -9.81
C TYR A 50 14.65 -10.88 -9.02
N LYS A 51 15.65 -11.40 -9.73
CA LYS A 51 16.96 -11.74 -9.19
C LYS A 51 17.88 -10.55 -9.33
N MET A 52 18.58 -10.24 -8.24
CA MET A 52 19.62 -9.23 -8.23
C MET A 52 20.90 -9.77 -8.87
N GLY A 53 21.59 -8.95 -9.65
CA GLY A 53 22.86 -9.26 -10.26
C GLY A 53 23.56 -8.00 -10.77
N VAL A 54 24.58 -8.18 -11.60
CA VAL A 54 25.38 -7.09 -12.16
C VAL A 54 25.02 -6.92 -13.64
N CYS A 55 24.72 -5.69 -14.04
CA CYS A 55 24.50 -5.31 -15.42
C CYS A 55 25.72 -4.57 -15.96
N ASN A 56 26.15 -4.95 -17.17
CA ASN A 56 27.21 -4.30 -17.93
C ASN A 56 26.60 -3.56 -19.11
N VAL A 57 26.83 -2.26 -19.22
CA VAL A 57 26.30 -1.43 -20.33
C VAL A 57 27.03 -1.75 -21.63
N THR A 58 26.27 -2.19 -22.63
CA THR A 58 26.78 -2.52 -23.97
C THR A 58 26.55 -1.41 -24.96
N GLU A 59 25.40 -0.74 -24.88
CA GLU A 59 25.04 0.28 -25.85
C GLU A 59 24.07 1.30 -25.23
N THR A 60 24.22 2.56 -25.63
CA THR A 60 23.30 3.63 -25.27
C THR A 60 22.87 4.38 -26.53
N LYS A 61 21.58 4.35 -26.84
CA LYS A 61 20.97 5.03 -27.99
C LYS A 61 20.13 6.21 -27.54
N LEU A 62 20.24 7.32 -28.27
CA LEU A 62 19.40 8.50 -28.09
C LEU A 62 18.53 8.67 -29.35
N ILE A 63 17.25 8.31 -29.25
CA ILE A 63 16.32 8.39 -30.37
C ILE A 63 15.73 9.79 -30.42
N THR A 64 16.02 10.51 -31.50
CA THR A 64 15.55 11.88 -31.75
C THR A 64 14.48 11.97 -32.82
N ASP A 65 14.04 10.83 -33.39
CA ASP A 65 12.98 10.75 -34.40
C ASP A 65 11.68 11.39 -33.89
N PRO A 66 11.00 12.26 -34.67
CA PRO A 66 9.80 12.97 -34.23
C PRO A 66 8.72 12.07 -33.64
N ASP A 67 8.48 10.90 -34.27
CA ASP A 67 7.42 9.96 -33.89
C ASP A 67 7.72 9.15 -32.62
N LYS A 68 9.00 9.13 -32.21
CA LYS A 68 9.48 8.38 -31.04
C LYS A 68 9.90 9.28 -29.89
N ARG A 69 9.74 10.61 -30.03
CA ARG A 69 10.01 11.56 -28.95
C ARG A 69 9.01 11.37 -27.82
N LEU A 70 9.53 11.49 -26.61
CA LEU A 70 8.69 11.56 -25.43
C LEU A 70 8.18 13.00 -25.27
N GLN A 71 7.03 13.13 -24.62
CA GLN A 71 6.44 14.42 -24.26
C GLN A 71 6.24 14.50 -22.75
N CYS A 72 6.41 15.70 -22.19
CA CYS A 72 6.00 16.03 -20.83
C CYS A 72 5.24 17.35 -20.80
N HIS A 73 4.34 17.48 -19.84
CA HIS A 73 3.54 18.69 -19.67
C HIS A 73 4.15 19.58 -18.59
N CYS A 74 4.49 20.81 -18.94
CA CYS A 74 5.08 21.72 -17.97
C CYS A 74 4.02 22.37 -17.09
N THR A 75 4.26 22.34 -15.77
CA THR A 75 3.32 22.88 -14.79
C THR A 75 3.46 24.41 -14.76
N LYS A 76 2.67 25.11 -15.59
CA LYS A 76 2.69 26.59 -15.61
C LYS A 76 1.69 27.16 -14.61
N ARG A 77 2.13 28.13 -13.82
CA ARG A 77 1.41 28.66 -12.64
C ARG A 77 0.19 29.53 -12.97
N ASN A 78 0.02 30.07 -14.20
CA ASN A 78 -0.98 31.13 -14.45
C ASN A 78 -1.41 31.40 -15.91
N SER A 79 -1.45 30.43 -16.82
CA SER A 79 -2.09 30.68 -18.14
C SER A 79 -2.65 29.40 -18.75
N ASN A 80 -3.86 29.49 -19.34
CA ASN A 80 -4.59 28.41 -20.04
C ASN A 80 -3.86 27.81 -21.27
N THR A 81 -2.57 28.10 -21.44
CA THR A 81 -1.74 27.54 -22.50
C THR A 81 -1.12 26.22 -22.04
N LYS A 82 -1.54 25.13 -22.69
CA LYS A 82 -0.95 23.80 -22.49
C LYS A 82 0.51 23.85 -22.95
N CYS A 83 1.43 23.82 -22.00
CA CYS A 83 2.85 23.72 -22.26
C CYS A 83 3.24 22.25 -22.43
N THR A 84 3.77 21.90 -23.60
CA THR A 84 4.27 20.54 -23.88
C THR A 84 5.70 20.64 -24.37
N ILE A 85 6.60 19.88 -23.75
CA ILE A 85 8.01 19.81 -24.10
C ILE A 85 8.29 18.42 -24.66
N TYR A 86 8.89 18.37 -25.85
CA TYR A 86 9.32 17.13 -26.49
C TYR A 86 10.81 16.90 -26.25
N TYR A 87 11.18 15.66 -25.95
CA TYR A 87 12.56 15.27 -25.64
C TYR A 87 12.86 13.87 -26.16
N PRO A 88 14.15 13.54 -26.41
CA PRO A 88 14.52 12.25 -26.99
C PRO A 88 14.24 11.07 -26.07
N CYS A 89 14.00 9.91 -26.68
CA CYS A 89 13.90 8.64 -25.98
C CYS A 89 15.30 8.06 -25.77
N LEU A 90 15.71 7.91 -24.51
CA LEU A 90 16.98 7.28 -24.13
C LEU A 90 16.77 5.76 -23.98
N GLN A 91 17.57 4.96 -24.68
CA GLN A 91 17.61 3.50 -24.53
C GLN A 91 19.00 3.07 -24.10
N ILE A 92 19.08 2.28 -23.04
CA ILE A 92 20.33 1.72 -22.52
C ILE A 92 20.19 0.20 -22.57
N TYR A 93 21.12 -0.46 -23.22
CA TYR A 93 21.20 -1.91 -23.36
C TYR A 93 22.33 -2.45 -22.49
N VAL A 94 22.07 -3.59 -21.86
CA VAL A 94 23.02 -4.23 -20.94
C VAL A 94 23.06 -5.74 -21.11
N TYR A 95 24.19 -6.34 -20.71
CA TYR A 95 24.27 -7.77 -20.39
C TYR A 95 24.14 -8.00 -18.89
N TYR A 96 23.33 -8.98 -18.51
CA TYR A 96 23.14 -9.41 -17.13
C TYR A 96 24.12 -10.54 -16.77
N ASN A 97 24.89 -10.34 -15.70
CA ASN A 97 25.92 -11.23 -15.17
C ASN A 97 26.97 -11.69 -16.20
N ASN A 98 27.16 -10.96 -17.31
CA ASN A 98 27.99 -11.40 -18.45
C ASN A 98 27.62 -12.79 -19.01
N ILE A 99 26.44 -13.32 -18.71
CA ILE A 99 25.97 -14.66 -19.10
C ILE A 99 24.73 -14.59 -19.99
N SER A 100 23.99 -13.48 -19.95
CA SER A 100 22.77 -13.32 -20.75
C SER A 100 23.07 -13.44 -22.24
N VAL A 101 22.38 -14.38 -22.90
CA VAL A 101 22.47 -14.68 -24.35
C VAL A 101 22.04 -13.49 -25.22
N SER A 102 21.24 -12.58 -24.68
CA SER A 102 20.72 -11.40 -25.37
C SER A 102 20.88 -10.15 -24.53
N GLU A 103 21.13 -9.02 -25.19
CA GLU A 103 21.06 -7.70 -24.57
C GLU A 103 19.65 -7.41 -24.05
N ALA A 104 19.57 -6.74 -22.91
CA ALA A 104 18.32 -6.34 -22.29
C ALA A 104 18.23 -4.82 -22.16
N LEU A 105 17.04 -4.27 -22.43
CA LEU A 105 16.75 -2.85 -22.23
C LEU A 105 16.60 -2.56 -20.74
N VAL A 106 17.32 -1.54 -20.28
CA VAL A 106 17.26 -1.03 -18.92
C VAL A 106 15.98 -0.23 -18.73
N VAL A 107 15.29 -0.46 -17.62
CA VAL A 107 14.09 0.27 -17.23
C VAL A 107 14.22 0.72 -15.78
N LYS A 108 13.68 1.89 -15.43
CA LYS A 108 13.78 2.42 -14.06
C LYS A 108 13.21 1.49 -12.97
N ASN A 109 12.02 0.94 -13.18
CA ASN A 109 11.34 0.07 -12.22
C ASN A 109 10.27 -0.80 -12.89
N ARG A 110 9.71 -1.76 -12.13
CA ARG A 110 8.65 -2.66 -12.59
C ARG A 110 7.43 -1.97 -13.19
N ARG A 111 7.03 -0.80 -12.71
CA ARG A 111 5.85 -0.07 -13.23
C ARG A 111 6.04 0.43 -14.66
N ARG A 112 7.29 0.48 -15.12
CA ARG A 112 7.68 0.97 -16.44
C ARG A 112 8.18 -0.14 -17.36
N ILE A 113 7.97 -1.41 -16.98
CA ILE A 113 8.51 -2.58 -17.70
C ILE A 113 8.01 -2.72 -19.15
N HIS A 114 6.99 -1.95 -19.55
CA HIS A 114 6.47 -1.91 -20.91
C HIS A 114 7.04 -0.73 -21.72
N GLU A 115 7.67 0.27 -21.10
CA GLU A 115 8.15 1.47 -21.78
C GLU A 115 9.36 1.20 -22.68
N GLU A 116 9.35 1.65 -23.92
CA GLU A 116 10.48 1.43 -24.85
C GLU A 116 11.71 2.30 -24.56
N CYS A 117 11.59 3.23 -23.60
CA CYS A 117 12.67 4.13 -23.19
C CYS A 117 13.10 3.78 -21.76
N SER A 118 14.40 3.82 -21.51
CA SER A 118 15.00 3.61 -20.20
C SER A 118 14.67 4.73 -19.21
N TYR A 119 14.46 5.94 -19.72
CA TYR A 119 14.12 7.11 -18.94
C TYR A 119 12.90 7.86 -19.49
N LYS A 120 11.99 8.21 -18.60
CA LYS A 120 10.84 9.07 -18.87
C LYS A 120 10.67 10.05 -17.73
N LEU A 121 10.75 11.34 -18.02
CA LEU A 121 10.56 12.39 -17.04
C LEU A 121 9.10 12.41 -16.56
N ARG A 122 8.88 12.85 -15.32
CA ARG A 122 7.52 13.06 -14.79
C ARG A 122 7.10 14.50 -15.04
N ASP A 123 5.81 14.74 -15.23
CA ASP A 123 5.30 16.08 -15.58
C ASP A 123 5.60 17.15 -14.53
N TYR A 124 5.66 16.79 -13.25
CA TYR A 124 6.02 17.76 -12.19
C TYR A 124 7.50 18.20 -12.24
N ASP A 125 8.38 17.38 -12.82
CA ASP A 125 9.80 17.71 -13.03
C ASP A 125 10.00 18.44 -14.38
N CYS A 126 8.97 18.47 -15.23
CA CYS A 126 8.98 19.14 -16.52
C CYS A 126 8.77 20.64 -16.32
N LYS A 127 9.87 21.41 -16.35
CA LYS A 127 9.85 22.88 -16.17
C LYS A 127 10.20 23.60 -17.46
N THR A 128 11.47 23.53 -17.84
CA THR A 128 12.02 24.14 -19.05
C THR A 128 12.65 23.07 -19.93
N THR A 129 12.85 23.35 -21.21
CA THR A 129 13.52 22.41 -22.13
C THR A 129 14.90 22.03 -21.59
N ASP A 130 15.71 23.00 -21.17
CA ASP A 130 17.06 22.75 -20.65
C ASP A 130 17.05 21.85 -19.40
N ASP A 131 16.09 22.02 -18.50
CA ASP A 131 15.94 21.15 -17.33
C ASP A 131 15.62 19.70 -17.74
N VAL A 132 14.74 19.53 -18.73
CA VAL A 132 14.39 18.20 -19.26
C VAL A 132 15.62 17.51 -19.83
N TYR A 133 16.40 18.20 -20.66
CA TYR A 133 17.63 17.65 -21.23
C TYR A 133 18.67 17.36 -20.15
N ARG A 134 18.81 18.23 -19.14
CA ARG A 134 19.69 17.97 -17.98
C ARG A 134 19.29 16.71 -17.22
N HIS A 135 18.00 16.43 -17.08
CA HIS A 135 17.51 15.21 -16.45
C HIS A 135 17.79 13.95 -17.27
N VAL A 136 17.60 14.00 -18.59
CA VAL A 136 17.92 12.90 -19.49
C VAL A 136 19.41 12.62 -19.46
N GLU A 137 20.23 13.67 -19.54
CA GLU A 137 21.68 13.59 -19.51
C GLU A 137 22.20 13.05 -18.17
N GLY A 138 21.73 13.57 -17.04
CA GLY A 138 22.12 13.07 -15.72
C GLY A 138 21.71 11.61 -15.48
N PHE A 139 20.66 11.11 -16.16
CA PHE A 139 20.34 9.69 -16.13
C PHE A 139 21.30 8.87 -17.02
N ARG A 140 21.65 9.39 -18.20
CA ARG A 140 22.65 8.79 -19.11
C ARG A 140 24.03 8.69 -18.46
N GLU A 141 24.51 9.76 -17.83
CA GLU A 141 25.79 9.78 -17.12
C GLU A 141 25.82 8.78 -15.96
N ARG A 142 24.69 8.57 -15.27
CA ARG A 142 24.63 7.67 -14.13
C ARG A 142 24.52 6.19 -14.51
N TRP A 143 23.83 5.85 -15.60
CA TRP A 143 23.44 4.46 -15.91
C TRP A 143 23.75 4.01 -17.33
N GLY A 144 24.12 4.91 -18.23
CA GLY A 144 24.28 4.67 -19.66
C GLY A 144 25.72 4.84 -20.15
N LEU A 145 26.70 4.98 -19.26
CA LEU A 145 28.10 5.00 -19.63
C LEU A 145 28.53 3.62 -20.11
N LEU A 146 29.19 3.56 -21.26
CA LEU A 146 29.64 2.31 -21.88
C LEU A 146 30.57 1.54 -20.93
N HIS A 147 30.40 0.21 -20.85
CA HIS A 147 31.13 -0.67 -19.95
C HIS A 147 30.97 -0.37 -18.45
N SER A 148 30.04 0.50 -18.07
CA SER A 148 29.73 0.70 -16.64
C SER A 148 29.02 -0.52 -16.08
N LEU A 149 29.36 -0.85 -14.83
CA LEU A 149 28.81 -1.98 -14.10
C LEU A 149 27.97 -1.46 -12.94
N TYR A 150 26.76 -1.98 -12.80
CA TYR A 150 25.90 -1.65 -11.67
C TYR A 150 24.93 -2.76 -11.31
N GLU A 151 24.42 -2.68 -10.08
CA GLU A 151 23.41 -3.59 -9.59
C GLU A 151 22.09 -3.38 -10.32
N CYS A 152 21.51 -4.48 -10.79
CA CYS A 152 20.26 -4.48 -11.50
C CYS A 152 19.47 -5.74 -11.17
N TYR A 153 18.22 -5.78 -11.65
CA TYR A 153 17.30 -6.86 -11.35
C TYR A 153 16.72 -7.45 -12.63
N TYR A 154 16.83 -8.76 -12.76
CA TYR A 154 16.42 -9.53 -13.93
C TYR A 154 15.28 -10.50 -13.59
N THR A 155 14.38 -10.75 -14.54
CA THR A 155 13.35 -11.79 -14.41
C THR A 155 13.29 -12.66 -15.66
N SER A 156 13.19 -13.98 -15.48
CA SER A 156 13.10 -14.93 -16.60
C SER A 156 11.80 -14.79 -17.39
N ARG A 157 10.76 -14.19 -16.79
CA ARG A 157 9.48 -13.92 -17.47
C ARG A 157 9.60 -12.88 -18.57
N ASN A 158 10.58 -11.99 -18.48
CA ASN A 158 10.82 -10.95 -19.47
C ASN A 158 12.32 -10.75 -19.66
N PRO A 159 12.97 -11.62 -20.46
CA PRO A 159 14.43 -11.63 -20.59
C PRO A 159 14.98 -10.40 -21.32
N THR A 160 14.13 -9.69 -22.07
CA THR A 160 14.52 -8.51 -22.87
C THR A 160 14.63 -7.23 -22.04
N ARG A 161 14.35 -7.29 -20.73
CA ARG A 161 14.25 -6.12 -19.86
C ARG A 161 14.97 -6.38 -18.54
N VAL A 162 15.66 -5.36 -18.03
CA VAL A 162 16.14 -5.33 -16.64
C VAL A 162 15.61 -4.10 -15.94
N ILE A 163 15.47 -4.16 -14.62
CA ILE A 163 15.06 -3.00 -13.83
C ILE A 163 16.18 -2.52 -12.91
N LEU A 164 16.33 -1.20 -12.79
CA LEU A 164 17.31 -0.57 -11.90
C LEU A 164 16.89 -0.64 -10.43
N THR A 165 15.58 -0.55 -10.18
CA THR A 165 15.04 -0.53 -8.81
C THR A 165 13.89 -1.51 -8.66
N ASN A 166 14.03 -2.42 -7.70
CA ASN A 166 13.00 -3.37 -7.29
C ASN A 166 12.50 -3.03 -5.88
N ARG A 167 11.84 -1.87 -5.73
CA ARG A 167 11.28 -1.46 -4.43
C ARG A 167 9.91 -2.11 -4.21
N ALA A 168 9.86 -3.07 -3.29
CA ALA A 168 8.63 -3.48 -2.63
C ALA A 168 8.20 -2.43 -1.58
N PRO A 169 6.90 -2.37 -1.20
CA PRO A 169 6.48 -1.60 -0.03
C PRO A 169 7.29 -2.03 1.19
N SER A 170 7.72 -1.07 2.01
CA SER A 170 8.58 -1.35 3.15
C SER A 170 7.90 -2.31 4.12
N THR A 171 8.69 -3.19 4.73
CA THR A 171 8.22 -4.11 5.78
C THR A 171 7.55 -3.35 6.92
N ALA A 172 8.11 -2.20 7.30
CA ALA A 172 7.53 -1.31 8.30
C ALA A 172 6.12 -0.83 7.92
N LEU A 173 5.90 -0.36 6.69
CA LEU A 173 4.58 0.08 6.24
C LEU A 173 3.57 -1.08 6.28
N ALA A 174 3.97 -2.26 5.82
CA ALA A 174 3.11 -3.44 5.85
C ALA A 174 2.72 -3.81 7.30
N VAL A 175 3.68 -3.82 8.23
CA VAL A 175 3.43 -4.11 9.65
C VAL A 175 2.46 -3.09 10.25
N THR A 176 2.71 -1.80 10.08
CA THR A 176 1.83 -0.74 10.62
C THR A 176 0.41 -0.85 10.08
N LEU A 177 0.25 -1.12 8.77
CA LEU A 177 -1.07 -1.30 8.15
C LEU A 177 -1.79 -2.56 8.64
N THR A 178 -1.08 -3.62 9.03
CA THR A 178 -1.69 -4.84 9.60
C THR A 178 -2.04 -4.72 11.08
N LEU A 179 -1.33 -3.89 11.84
CA LEU A 179 -1.57 -3.71 13.27
C LEU A 179 -2.92 -3.05 13.54
N LEU A 180 -3.28 -2.01 12.77
CA LEU A 180 -4.55 -1.30 12.91
C LEU A 180 -5.79 -2.21 12.90
N PRO A 181 -6.02 -3.05 11.87
CA PRO A 181 -7.15 -3.97 11.89
C PRO A 181 -7.03 -5.07 12.94
N SER A 182 -5.81 -5.50 13.29
CA SER A 182 -5.64 -6.52 14.35
C SER A 182 -6.14 -6.02 15.71
N VAL A 183 -5.90 -4.75 16.05
CA VAL A 183 -6.43 -4.10 17.26
C VAL A 183 -7.96 -4.05 17.21
N GLY A 184 -8.54 -3.72 16.05
CA GLY A 184 -9.99 -3.73 15.86
C GLY A 184 -10.62 -5.11 16.11
N ILE A 185 -9.97 -6.19 15.65
CA ILE A 185 -10.42 -7.57 15.92
C ILE A 185 -10.38 -7.87 17.42
N VAL A 186 -9.29 -7.53 18.11
CA VAL A 186 -9.15 -7.73 19.56
C VAL A 186 -10.23 -6.97 20.32
N ILE A 187 -10.50 -5.71 19.97
CA ILE A 187 -11.56 -4.90 20.60
C ILE A 187 -12.95 -5.53 20.36
N GLY A 188 -13.22 -5.98 19.13
CA GLY A 188 -14.48 -6.65 18.79
C GLY A 188 -14.71 -7.93 19.61
N LEU A 189 -13.67 -8.76 19.76
CA LEU A 189 -13.72 -9.97 20.59
C LEU A 189 -13.90 -9.63 22.08
N LEU A 190 -13.18 -8.63 22.60
CA LEU A 190 -13.33 -8.17 23.97
C LEU A 190 -14.75 -7.71 24.27
N MET A 191 -15.40 -6.97 23.36
CA MET A 191 -16.79 -6.56 23.53
C MET A 191 -17.76 -7.76 23.60
N ILE A 192 -17.54 -8.81 22.80
CA ILE A 192 -18.34 -10.03 22.86
C ILE A 192 -18.12 -10.76 24.19
N CYS A 193 -16.86 -10.95 24.60
CA CYS A 193 -16.52 -11.61 25.86
C CYS A 193 -17.09 -10.87 27.08
N LEU A 194 -16.99 -9.53 27.09
CA LEU A 194 -17.57 -8.70 28.15
C LEU A 194 -19.10 -8.82 28.18
N LYS A 195 -19.76 -8.83 27.01
CA LYS A 195 -21.21 -9.07 26.91
C LYS A 195 -21.59 -10.41 27.53
N GLU A 196 -20.88 -11.48 27.20
CA GLU A 196 -21.13 -12.83 27.72
C GLU A 196 -20.93 -12.92 29.23
N ARG A 197 -19.84 -12.32 29.76
CA ARG A 197 -19.59 -12.29 31.21
C ARG A 197 -20.66 -11.49 31.96
N ILE A 198 -21.07 -10.32 31.45
CA ILE A 198 -22.13 -9.51 32.07
C ILE A 198 -23.47 -10.25 32.05
N CYS A 199 -23.84 -10.87 30.92
CA CYS A 199 -25.06 -11.66 30.81
C CYS A 199 -25.04 -12.87 31.76
N GLY A 200 -23.90 -13.56 31.87
CA GLY A 200 -23.70 -14.68 32.79
C GLY A 200 -23.82 -14.27 34.26
N LEU A 201 -23.19 -13.15 34.66
CA LEU A 201 -23.28 -12.61 36.02
C LEU A 201 -24.71 -12.22 36.41
N ILE A 202 -25.45 -11.59 35.49
CA ILE A 202 -26.85 -11.22 35.72
C ILE A 202 -27.72 -12.47 35.86
N MET A 203 -27.51 -13.50 35.02
CA MET A 203 -28.22 -14.78 35.14
C MET A 203 -27.89 -15.53 36.44
N LEU A 204 -26.63 -15.52 36.86
CA LEU A 204 -26.18 -16.16 38.11
C LEU A 204 -26.79 -15.46 39.34
N ARG A 205 -26.76 -14.11 39.38
CA ARG A 205 -27.40 -13.33 40.45
C ARG A 205 -28.89 -13.61 40.55
N LYS A 206 -29.59 -13.71 39.40
CA LYS A 206 -31.01 -14.05 39.36
C LYS A 206 -31.30 -15.48 39.83
N ARG A 207 -30.44 -16.45 39.53
CA ARG A 207 -30.57 -17.83 40.03
C ARG A 207 -30.30 -17.96 41.53
N LEU A 208 -29.38 -17.17 42.05
CA LEU A 208 -29.03 -17.15 43.47
C LEU A 208 -30.08 -16.44 44.35
N GLY A 209 -31.15 -15.90 43.75
CA GLY A 209 -32.24 -15.27 44.52
C GLY A 209 -31.77 -14.08 45.35
N VAL A 210 -30.65 -13.45 44.98
CA VAL A 210 -30.13 -12.26 45.67
C VAL A 210 -31.07 -11.11 45.33
N ASN A 211 -32.05 -10.86 46.20
CA ASN A 211 -32.89 -9.67 46.16
C ASN A 211 -32.00 -8.42 46.18
N GLU A 212 -32.25 -7.53 45.24
CA GLU A 212 -31.60 -6.22 45.14
C GLU A 212 -32.13 -5.31 46.25
N ASP A 213 -31.29 -4.99 47.24
CA ASP A 213 -31.42 -3.76 48.05
C ASP A 213 -30.25 -2.78 47.83
N LEU A 214 -29.41 -2.99 46.83
CA LEU A 214 -28.20 -2.16 46.60
C LEU A 214 -28.11 -1.46 45.24
N VAL A 215 -29.12 -1.59 44.38
CA VAL A 215 -29.14 -0.84 43.09
C VAL A 215 -29.83 0.52 43.23
N SER A 216 -30.45 0.83 44.39
CA SER A 216 -31.06 2.15 44.62
C SER A 216 -30.06 3.27 44.97
N LEU A 217 -28.78 2.97 45.21
CA LEU A 217 -27.79 3.98 45.65
C LEU A 217 -26.93 4.58 44.54
N ALA A 218 -26.99 4.09 43.31
CA ALA A 218 -26.21 4.65 42.20
C ALA A 218 -26.99 5.62 41.30
N THR A 219 -28.30 5.77 41.51
CA THR A 219 -29.16 6.67 40.72
C THR A 219 -29.53 7.96 41.44
N THR A 220 -29.13 8.15 42.70
CA THR A 220 -29.42 9.35 43.50
C THR A 220 -28.17 10.21 43.77
N ALA A 221 -27.05 9.98 43.07
CA ALA A 221 -25.80 10.70 43.30
C ALA A 221 -25.37 11.60 42.11
N SER A 222 -26.29 11.92 41.19
CA SER A 222 -25.95 12.77 40.03
C SER A 222 -27.03 13.79 39.63
N ASP A 223 -27.95 14.12 40.53
CA ASP A 223 -28.86 15.27 40.37
C ASP A 223 -28.89 16.00 41.72
N ASP A 224 -27.79 16.69 42.04
CA ASP A 224 -27.72 17.79 43.01
C ASP A 224 -26.38 18.50 42.77
N GLU A 225 -26.39 19.53 41.93
CA GLU A 225 -25.59 20.75 42.10
C GLU A 225 -26.20 21.85 41.21
N ASP A 226 -26.49 22.98 41.87
CA ASP A 226 -26.97 24.26 41.33
C ASP A 226 -26.11 24.85 40.20
#